data_AF-A0A7V0S112-F1
#
_entry.id   AF-A0A7V0S112-F1
#
_cell.length_a   1.000
_cell.length_b   1.000
_cell.length_c   1.000
_cell.angle_alpha   90.00
_cell.angle_beta   90.00
_cell.angle_gamma   90.00
#
_symmetry.space_group_name_H-M   'P 1'
#
loop_
_entity.id
_entity.type
_entity.pdbx_description
1 polymer ?
#
loop_
_entity_poly.entity_id
_entity_poly.type
_entity_poly.pdbx_seq_one_letter_code
_entity_poly.pdbx_strand_id
1 'polypeptide(L)'
;MATFLFNEIIFGPVKSRRLGVSLGVNLLPTKSKVCNFDCIYCECGWTNSAESAKLPSRYEVKQRMQERFEQMQANADNLDVITFAGNGEPTLHPSFAEIIGDTIELRNQYFPEARVAVLSNSTMLHKKKVVDALLKVDQNILKLDSGYDSTIQLLNQPHTAITVDRIVENLEQFKG
;
A
#
# COMPACT_ATOMS: atom_id res chain seq x y z
N MET A 1 8.21 -10.88 -17.42
CA MET A 1 6.79 -10.50 -17.25
C MET A 1 6.58 -9.15 -17.92
N ALA A 2 5.44 -8.95 -18.59
CA ALA A 2 5.06 -7.60 -18.99
C ALA A 2 4.81 -6.78 -17.72
N THR A 3 5.42 -5.60 -17.63
CA THR A 3 5.19 -4.68 -16.52
C THR A 3 3.88 -3.94 -16.71
N PHE A 4 3.12 -3.70 -15.65
CA PHE A 4 1.94 -2.83 -15.70
C PHE A 4 1.91 -1.88 -14.50
N LEU A 5 1.29 -0.73 -14.69
CA LEU A 5 1.06 0.25 -13.64
C LEU A 5 -0.45 0.46 -13.45
N PHE A 6 -0.82 0.78 -12.22
CA PHE A 6 -2.16 1.23 -11.86
C PHE A 6 -2.31 2.69 -12.27
N ASN A 7 -3.16 2.94 -13.28
CA ASN A 7 -3.35 4.26 -13.87
C ASN A 7 -4.34 5.15 -13.08
N GLU A 8 -4.89 4.63 -11.98
CA GLU A 8 -5.88 5.29 -11.13
C GLU A 8 -5.43 5.29 -9.67
N ILE A 9 -5.90 6.28 -8.90
CA ILE A 9 -5.67 6.36 -7.44
C ILE A 9 -6.51 5.30 -6.72
N ILE A 10 -7.77 5.16 -7.13
CA ILE A 10 -8.70 4.15 -6.62
C ILE A 10 -9.08 3.27 -7.80
N PHE A 11 -8.79 1.98 -7.74
CA PHE A 11 -8.97 1.04 -8.84
C PHE A 11 -9.73 -0.21 -8.41
N GLY A 12 -10.32 -0.90 -9.38
CA GLY A 12 -11.17 -2.07 -9.12
C GLY A 12 -12.63 -1.69 -8.85
N PRO A 13 -13.41 -2.52 -8.13
CA PRO A 13 -12.95 -3.61 -7.28
C PRO A 13 -12.46 -4.84 -8.07
N VAL A 14 -11.51 -5.56 -7.48
CA VAL A 14 -10.92 -6.80 -8.02
C VAL A 14 -11.37 -7.98 -7.16
N LYS A 15 -11.79 -9.08 -7.79
CA LYS A 15 -12.10 -10.33 -7.07
C LYS A 15 -10.82 -11.04 -6.67
N SER A 16 -10.36 -10.81 -5.44
CA SER A 16 -9.20 -11.45 -4.85
C SER A 16 -9.56 -12.79 -4.23
N ARG A 17 -8.81 -13.84 -4.57
CA ARG A 17 -8.91 -15.16 -3.91
C ARG A 17 -8.61 -15.10 -2.40
N ARG A 18 -7.77 -14.14 -1.97
CA ARG A 18 -7.30 -14.02 -0.58
C ARG A 18 -8.13 -13.04 0.25
N LEU A 19 -8.63 -11.98 -0.39
CA LEU A 19 -9.24 -10.85 0.32
C LEU A 19 -10.71 -10.60 -0.05
N GLY A 20 -11.29 -11.38 -0.96
CA GLY A 20 -12.66 -11.15 -1.45
C GLY A 20 -12.72 -10.04 -2.50
N VAL A 21 -13.83 -9.31 -2.54
CA VAL A 21 -14.02 -8.13 -3.39
C VAL A 21 -13.21 -6.96 -2.81
N SER A 22 -12.10 -6.63 -3.47
CA SER A 22 -11.12 -5.67 -2.99
C SER A 22 -11.08 -4.40 -3.83
N LEU A 23 -11.29 -3.25 -3.20
CA LEU A 23 -11.00 -1.95 -3.82
C LEU A 23 -9.54 -1.57 -3.58
N GLY A 24 -8.80 -1.29 -4.65
CA GLY A 24 -7.38 -0.94 -4.57
C GLY A 24 -7.16 0.56 -4.38
N VAL A 25 -6.15 0.92 -3.57
CA VAL A 25 -5.74 2.30 -3.29
C VAL A 25 -4.26 2.48 -3.59
N ASN A 26 -3.96 3.15 -4.70
CA ASN A 26 -2.62 3.53 -5.13
C ASN A 26 -2.27 4.94 -4.63
N LEU A 27 -1.37 5.04 -3.66
CA LEU A 27 -0.88 6.32 -3.12
C LEU A 27 0.30 6.90 -3.89
N LEU A 28 0.67 6.27 -5.00
CA LEU A 28 1.86 6.59 -5.77
C LEU A 28 1.45 7.09 -7.15
N PRO A 29 2.38 7.71 -7.91
CA PRO A 29 2.06 8.29 -9.20
C PRO A 29 1.46 7.23 -10.13
N THR A 30 0.47 7.61 -10.92
CA THR A 30 -0.25 6.68 -11.81
C THR A 30 0.57 6.27 -13.04
N LYS A 31 1.66 6.99 -13.32
CA LYS A 31 2.50 6.81 -14.52
C LYS A 31 3.90 6.29 -14.23
N SER A 32 4.26 6.13 -12.97
CA SER A 32 5.58 5.65 -12.59
C SER A 32 5.55 4.89 -11.26
N LYS A 33 6.52 4.00 -11.08
CA LYS A 33 6.71 3.28 -9.84
C LYS A 33 7.56 4.10 -8.87
N VAL A 34 7.07 4.28 -7.64
CA VAL A 34 7.82 4.91 -6.53
C VAL A 34 7.96 3.90 -5.39
N CYS A 35 9.13 3.28 -5.29
CA CYS A 35 9.43 2.29 -4.26
C CYS A 35 10.89 2.45 -3.85
N ASN A 36 11.19 2.09 -2.62
CA ASN A 36 12.58 1.97 -2.16
C ASN A 36 13.14 0.56 -2.36
N PHE A 37 12.36 -0.36 -2.93
CA PHE A 37 12.78 -1.68 -3.40
C PHE A 37 12.52 -1.84 -4.90
N ASP A 38 13.46 -2.49 -5.56
CA ASP A 38 13.39 -2.96 -6.94
C ASP A 38 13.37 -4.49 -6.97
N CYS A 39 12.25 -5.05 -6.50
CA CYS A 39 12.13 -6.51 -6.43
C CYS A 39 12.12 -7.12 -7.83
N ILE A 40 12.95 -8.14 -8.06
CA ILE A 40 13.09 -8.79 -9.38
C ILE A 40 11.80 -9.44 -9.90
N TYR A 41 10.85 -9.69 -8.99
CA TYR A 41 9.54 -10.29 -9.26
C TYR A 41 8.41 -9.24 -9.35
N CYS A 42 8.72 -7.94 -9.26
CA CYS A 42 7.71 -6.89 -9.22
C CYS A 42 7.04 -6.69 -10.59
N GLU A 43 5.72 -6.81 -10.62
CA GLU A 43 4.91 -6.56 -11.82
C GLU A 43 4.85 -5.08 -12.22
N CYS A 44 5.14 -4.16 -11.30
CA CYS A 44 5.20 -2.72 -11.56
C CYS A 44 6.53 -2.28 -12.20
N GLY A 45 7.47 -3.20 -12.44
CA GLY A 45 8.79 -2.92 -13.00
C GLY A 45 9.76 -2.25 -12.01
N TRP A 46 10.70 -1.49 -12.57
CA TRP A 46 11.78 -0.83 -11.84
C TRP A 46 11.39 0.61 -11.47
N THR A 47 11.94 1.11 -10.37
CA THR A 47 11.75 2.50 -9.95
C THR A 47 12.63 3.40 -10.81
N ASN A 48 12.00 4.19 -11.68
CA ASN A 48 12.69 5.19 -12.49
C ASN A 48 13.01 6.42 -11.64
N SER A 49 14.30 6.70 -11.43
CA SER A 49 14.80 7.87 -10.70
C SER A 49 14.60 9.21 -11.42
N ALA A 50 14.13 9.17 -12.67
CA ALA A 50 14.18 10.32 -13.60
C ALA A 50 13.08 11.37 -13.41
N GLU A 51 12.04 11.14 -12.62
CA GLU A 51 10.98 12.14 -12.41
C GLU A 51 10.60 12.24 -10.94
N SER A 52 10.57 13.47 -10.43
CA SER A 52 9.87 13.86 -9.20
C SER A 52 8.36 13.70 -9.43
N ALA A 53 7.92 12.46 -9.60
CA ALA A 53 6.57 12.14 -9.97
C ALA A 53 5.64 12.55 -8.81
N LYS A 54 4.71 13.45 -9.14
CA LYS A 54 3.81 14.06 -8.15
C LYS A 54 2.96 12.98 -7.50
N LEU A 55 3.09 12.84 -6.19
CA LEU A 55 2.24 11.97 -5.39
C LEU A 55 0.80 12.55 -5.35
N PRO A 56 -0.24 11.70 -5.41
CA PRO A 56 -1.61 12.13 -5.15
C PRO A 56 -1.72 12.85 -3.81
N SER A 57 -2.40 13.98 -3.74
CA SER A 57 -2.57 14.67 -2.45
C SER A 57 -3.52 13.89 -1.54
N ARG A 58 -3.39 14.04 -0.21
CA ARG A 58 -4.37 13.49 0.76
C ARG A 58 -5.81 13.82 0.38
N TYR A 59 -6.05 15.08 0.00
CA TYR A 59 -7.37 15.55 -0.41
C TYR A 59 -7.88 14.82 -1.66
N GLU A 60 -7.03 14.67 -2.67
CA GLU A 60 -7.38 13.95 -3.90
C GLU A 60 -7.70 12.48 -3.62
N VAL A 61 -6.91 11.79 -2.77
CA VAL A 61 -7.18 10.40 -2.37
C VAL A 61 -8.53 10.30 -1.66
N LYS A 62 -8.80 11.18 -0.68
CA LYS A 62 -10.09 11.20 0.05
C LYS A 62 -11.27 11.42 -0.90
N GLN A 63 -11.17 12.42 -1.78
CA GLN A 63 -12.21 12.75 -2.74
C GLN A 63 -12.50 11.58 -3.68
N ARG A 64 -11.48 11.00 -4.32
CA ARG A 64 -11.66 9.88 -5.25
C ARG A 64 -12.20 8.63 -4.56
N MET A 65 -11.80 8.38 -3.32
CA MET A 65 -12.31 7.26 -2.53
C MET A 65 -13.79 7.44 -2.21
N GLN A 66 -14.20 8.65 -1.79
CA GLN A 66 -15.60 8.97 -1.52
C GLN A 66 -16.46 8.84 -2.79
N GLU A 67 -16.03 9.43 -3.91
CA GLU A 67 -16.72 9.30 -5.21
C GLU A 67 -16.90 7.82 -5.60
N ARG A 68 -15.88 6.99 -5.38
CA ARG A 68 -15.96 5.56 -5.70
C ARG A 68 -16.93 4.83 -4.77
N PHE A 69 -16.94 5.15 -3.48
CA PHE A 69 -17.87 4.56 -2.52
C PHE A 69 -19.33 4.91 -2.82
N GLU A 70 -19.60 6.16 -3.16
CA GLU A 70 -20.94 6.62 -3.57
C GLU A 70 -21.43 5.88 -4.81
N GLN A 71 -20.57 5.71 -5.82
CA GLN A 71 -20.88 4.91 -7.01
C GLN A 71 -21.18 3.45 -6.67
N MET A 72 -20.36 2.83 -5.82
CA MET A 72 -20.56 1.43 -5.43
C MET A 72 -21.86 1.23 -4.64
N GLN A 73 -22.20 2.14 -3.73
CA GLN A 73 -23.50 2.09 -3.04
C GLN A 73 -24.67 2.24 -4.00
N ALA A 74 -24.60 3.18 -4.95
CA ALA A 74 -25.65 3.37 -5.94
C ALA A 74 -25.90 2.13 -6.81
N ASN A 75 -24.85 1.33 -7.06
CA ASN A 75 -24.91 0.08 -7.80
C ASN A 75 -25.24 -1.15 -6.94
N ALA A 76 -25.36 -0.99 -5.62
CA ALA A 76 -25.44 -2.09 -4.66
C ALA A 76 -24.27 -3.09 -4.78
N ASP A 77 -23.07 -2.58 -5.07
CA ASP A 77 -21.85 -3.37 -5.11
C ASP A 77 -21.40 -3.75 -3.69
N ASN A 78 -20.95 -4.99 -3.50
CA ASN A 78 -20.31 -5.41 -2.26
C ASN A 78 -18.84 -4.98 -2.20
N LEU A 79 -18.35 -4.73 -0.99
CA LEU A 79 -16.95 -4.44 -0.72
C LEU A 79 -16.49 -5.21 0.52
N ASP A 80 -15.52 -6.11 0.35
CA ASP A 80 -14.98 -6.92 1.46
C ASP A 80 -13.72 -6.27 2.07
N VAL A 81 -12.94 -5.55 1.24
CA VAL A 81 -11.69 -4.95 1.68
C VAL A 81 -11.31 -3.71 0.86
N ILE A 82 -10.71 -2.73 1.53
CA ILE A 82 -9.99 -1.61 0.93
C ILE A 82 -8.50 -1.90 1.08
N THR A 83 -7.81 -2.13 -0.03
CA THR A 83 -6.42 -2.60 -0.04
C THR A 83 -5.49 -1.51 -0.56
N PHE A 84 -4.58 -1.03 0.29
CA PHE A 84 -3.47 -0.18 -0.12
C PHE A 84 -2.42 -1.04 -0.84
N ALA A 85 -2.47 -0.94 -2.17
CA ALA A 85 -1.61 -1.60 -3.13
C ALA A 85 -1.50 -0.70 -4.36
N GLY A 86 -0.36 -0.69 -5.04
CA GLY A 86 -0.22 0.18 -6.19
C GLY A 86 1.18 0.15 -6.79
N ASN A 87 1.58 1.30 -7.33
CA ASN A 87 2.83 1.45 -8.09
C ASN A 87 4.07 1.54 -7.18
N GLY A 88 4.18 0.73 -6.12
CA GLY A 88 5.32 0.73 -5.20
C GLY A 88 4.92 0.64 -3.71
N GLU A 89 5.73 1.26 -2.85
CA GLU A 89 5.57 1.18 -1.40
C GLU A 89 4.66 2.30 -0.85
N PRO A 90 3.43 2.01 -0.39
CA PRO A 90 2.47 3.04 0.01
C PRO A 90 2.92 3.86 1.22
N THR A 91 3.72 3.27 2.13
CA THR A 91 4.20 3.95 3.34
C THR A 91 5.26 5.02 3.07
N LEU A 92 5.77 5.12 1.84
CA LEU A 92 6.62 6.24 1.41
C LEU A 92 5.82 7.55 1.27
N HIS A 93 4.50 7.48 1.15
CA HIS A 93 3.67 8.66 1.00
C HIS A 93 3.72 9.54 2.28
N PRO A 94 4.11 10.83 2.19
CA PRO A 94 4.26 11.71 3.35
C PRO A 94 3.02 11.85 4.23
N SER A 95 1.84 11.72 3.62
CA SER A 95 0.53 11.78 4.32
C SER A 95 -0.10 10.41 4.56
N PHE A 96 0.67 9.32 4.51
CA PHE A 96 0.16 7.95 4.65
C PHE A 96 -0.72 7.78 5.90
N ALA A 97 -0.24 8.24 7.07
CA ALA A 97 -0.95 8.08 8.34
C ALA A 97 -2.29 8.83 8.36
N GLU A 98 -2.31 10.03 7.80
CA GLU A 98 -3.51 10.85 7.68
C GLU A 98 -4.52 10.25 6.70
N ILE A 99 -4.05 9.70 5.58
CA ILE A 99 -4.88 9.01 4.58
C ILE A 99 -5.53 7.76 5.20
N ILE A 100 -4.79 6.97 5.99
CA ILE A 100 -5.37 5.83 6.72
C ILE A 100 -6.52 6.28 7.63
N GLY A 101 -6.37 7.42 8.31
CA GLY A 101 -7.43 8.02 9.13
C GLY A 101 -8.67 8.35 8.30
N ASP A 102 -8.50 9.04 7.17
CA ASP A 102 -9.61 9.38 6.26
C ASP A 102 -10.27 8.12 5.68
N THR A 103 -9.49 7.09 5.35
CA THR A 103 -10.01 5.83 4.83
C THR A 103 -10.86 5.09 5.86
N ILE A 104 -10.45 5.04 7.13
CA ILE A 104 -11.25 4.41 8.18
C ILE A 104 -12.55 5.18 8.41
N GLU A 105 -12.49 6.52 8.42
CA GLU A 105 -13.67 7.39 8.52
C GLU A 105 -14.68 7.09 7.39
N LEU A 106 -14.22 7.12 6.14
CA LEU A 106 -15.06 6.84 4.98
C LEU A 106 -15.55 5.39 4.96
N ARG A 107 -14.70 4.40 5.29
CA ARG A 107 -15.10 2.99 5.40
C ARG A 107 -16.25 2.85 6.38
N ASN A 108 -16.13 3.42 7.58
CA ASN A 108 -17.17 3.32 8.61
C ASN A 108 -18.50 3.94 8.16
N GLN A 109 -18.46 5.00 7.35
CA GLN A 109 -19.65 5.66 6.83
C GLN A 109 -20.32 4.86 5.69
N TYR A 110 -19.54 4.34 4.74
CA TYR A 110 -20.07 3.78 3.50
C TYR A 110 -20.11 2.24 3.47
N PHE A 111 -19.12 1.58 4.07
CA PHE A 111 -18.94 0.13 4.06
C PHE A 111 -18.39 -0.36 5.41
N PRO A 112 -19.16 -0.26 6.51
CA PRO A 112 -18.66 -0.49 7.87
C PRO A 112 -18.05 -1.89 8.07
N GLU A 113 -18.52 -2.89 7.33
CA GLU A 113 -18.04 -4.27 7.39
C GLU A 113 -16.78 -4.53 6.55
N ALA A 114 -16.43 -3.63 5.63
CA ALA A 114 -15.26 -3.80 4.76
C ALA A 114 -13.97 -3.63 5.55
N ARG A 115 -13.01 -4.52 5.42
CA ARG A 115 -11.71 -4.41 6.13
C ARG A 115 -10.79 -3.40 5.44
N VAL A 116 -9.81 -2.87 6.17
CA VAL A 116 -8.69 -2.11 5.59
C VAL A 116 -7.43 -2.96 5.63
N ALA A 117 -6.83 -3.18 4.47
CA ALA A 117 -5.59 -3.93 4.31
C ALA A 117 -4.48 -3.04 3.74
N VAL A 118 -3.25 -3.16 4.26
CA VAL A 118 -2.07 -2.47 3.74
C VAL A 118 -1.00 -3.49 3.41
N LEU A 119 -0.55 -3.51 2.16
CA LEU A 119 0.61 -4.29 1.74
C LEU A 119 1.86 -3.40 1.85
N SER A 120 2.86 -3.84 2.60
CA SER A 120 4.10 -3.07 2.78
C SER A 120 5.33 -3.96 2.71
N ASN A 121 6.42 -3.38 2.20
CA ASN A 121 7.75 -3.95 2.19
C ASN A 121 8.49 -3.87 3.54
N SER A 122 7.84 -3.34 4.58
CA SER A 122 8.33 -3.31 5.97
C SER A 122 9.53 -2.38 6.24
N THR A 123 10.03 -1.67 5.24
CA THR A 123 11.23 -0.83 5.40
C THR A 123 10.99 0.48 6.15
N MET A 124 9.75 0.98 6.13
CA MET A 124 9.38 2.27 6.74
C MET A 124 8.93 2.14 8.19
N LEU A 125 9.01 0.94 8.77
CA LEU A 125 8.56 0.62 10.12
C LEU A 125 9.43 1.25 11.23
N HIS A 126 10.59 1.81 10.89
CA HIS A 126 11.37 2.66 11.79
C HIS A 126 10.69 4.02 12.08
N LYS A 127 9.65 4.39 11.32
CA LYS A 127 8.89 5.63 11.53
C LYS A 127 7.66 5.37 12.38
N LYS A 128 7.65 5.92 13.60
CA LYS A 128 6.51 5.80 14.53
C LYS A 128 5.15 6.13 13.91
N LYS A 129 5.05 7.19 13.10
CA LYS A 129 3.80 7.57 12.42
C LYS A 129 3.26 6.48 11.48
N VAL A 130 4.14 5.74 10.81
CA VAL A 130 3.77 4.64 9.92
C VAL A 130 3.27 3.46 10.74
N VAL A 131 3.99 3.08 11.80
CA VAL A 131 3.60 2.00 12.73
C VAL A 131 2.25 2.29 13.38
N ASP A 132 2.07 3.50 13.92
CA ASP A 132 0.82 3.94 14.55
C ASP A 132 -0.37 3.89 13.58
N ALA A 133 -0.15 4.13 12.27
CA ALA A 133 -1.18 4.04 11.26
C ALA A 133 -1.49 2.58 10.89
N LEU A 134 -0.47 1.73 10.75
CA LEU A 134 -0.63 0.30 10.47
C LEU A 134 -1.30 -0.46 11.62
N LEU A 135 -1.12 -0.03 12.87
CA LEU A 135 -1.83 -0.61 14.02
C LEU A 135 -3.33 -0.29 14.04
N LYS A 136 -3.81 0.65 13.22
CA LYS A 136 -5.23 1.01 13.11
C LYS A 136 -5.98 0.23 12.03
N VAL A 137 -5.27 -0.42 11.11
CA VAL A 137 -5.90 -1.17 10.02
C VAL A 137 -6.22 -2.60 10.45
N ASP A 138 -7.18 -3.21 9.78
CA ASP A 138 -7.58 -4.59 10.08
C ASP A 138 -6.51 -5.60 9.66
N GLN A 139 -5.74 -5.30 8.60
CA GLN A 139 -4.68 -6.18 8.09
C GLN A 139 -3.45 -5.39 7.62
N ASN A 140 -2.39 -5.37 8.42
CA ASN A 140 -1.07 -4.87 8.06
C ASN A 140 -0.21 -6.00 7.46
N ILE A 141 -0.32 -6.25 6.16
CA ILE A 141 0.39 -7.33 5.48
C ILE A 141 1.84 -6.89 5.22
N LEU A 142 2.70 -7.19 6.19
CA LEU A 142 4.13 -6.83 6.20
C LEU A 142 4.96 -7.98 5.62
N LYS A 143 5.69 -7.72 4.54
CA LYS A 143 6.51 -8.76 3.90
C LYS A 143 7.90 -8.87 4.53
N LEU A 144 8.43 -10.09 4.52
CA LEU A 144 9.83 -10.42 4.78
C LEU A 144 10.21 -11.53 3.80
N ASP A 145 10.99 -11.21 2.78
CA ASP A 145 11.25 -12.15 1.68
C ASP A 145 12.40 -13.13 1.96
N SER A 146 13.26 -12.84 2.93
CA SER A 146 14.34 -13.74 3.35
C SER A 146 14.85 -13.42 4.75
N GLY A 147 15.38 -14.45 5.42
CA GLY A 147 16.15 -14.34 6.67
C GLY A 147 17.64 -14.01 6.48
N TYR A 148 18.10 -13.78 5.24
CA TYR A 148 19.50 -13.46 4.95
C TYR A 148 19.63 -12.15 4.16
N ASP A 149 20.52 -11.27 4.61
CA ASP A 149 20.83 -10.00 3.94
C ASP A 149 21.19 -10.20 2.46
N SER A 150 22.05 -11.16 2.14
CA SER A 150 22.47 -11.46 0.77
C SER A 150 21.30 -11.79 -0.16
N THR A 151 20.26 -12.45 0.36
CA THR A 151 19.09 -12.81 -0.42
C THR A 151 18.14 -11.64 -0.58
N ILE A 152 17.96 -10.80 0.46
CA ILE A 152 17.21 -9.55 0.33
C ILE A 152 17.87 -8.63 -0.71
N GLN A 153 19.20 -8.51 -0.70
CA GLN A 153 19.94 -7.72 -1.70
C GLN A 153 19.70 -8.26 -3.12
N LEU A 154 19.76 -9.58 -3.30
CA LEU A 154 19.54 -10.22 -4.59
C LEU A 154 18.10 -10.07 -5.10
N LEU A 155 17.11 -10.33 -4.24
CA LEU A 155 15.70 -10.40 -4.63
C LEU A 155 15.03 -9.04 -4.65
N ASN A 156 15.28 -8.20 -3.64
CA ASN A 156 14.56 -6.94 -3.42
C ASN A 156 15.27 -5.71 -4.00
N GLN A 157 16.58 -5.79 -4.24
CA GLN A 157 17.43 -4.67 -4.68
C GLN A 157 17.08 -3.36 -3.96
N PRO A 158 17.28 -3.29 -2.63
CA PRO A 158 16.89 -2.14 -1.86
C PRO A 158 17.73 -0.90 -2.22
N HIS A 159 17.07 0.25 -2.40
CA HIS A 159 17.71 1.54 -2.65
C HIS A 159 18.18 2.24 -1.37
N THR A 160 17.94 1.61 -0.22
CA THR A 160 18.31 2.09 1.10
C THR A 160 19.06 1.00 1.84
N ALA A 161 20.04 1.36 2.66
CA ALA A 161 20.73 0.39 3.52
C ALA A 161 19.74 -0.24 4.50
N ILE A 162 19.54 -1.54 4.36
CA ILE A 162 18.68 -2.36 5.22
C ILE A 162 19.41 -3.66 5.59
N THR A 163 19.09 -4.18 6.77
CA THR A 163 19.48 -5.52 7.22
C THR A 163 18.23 -6.27 7.65
N VAL A 164 18.25 -7.59 7.53
CA VAL A 164 17.18 -8.47 8.00
C VAL A 164 16.94 -8.26 9.48
N ASP A 165 17.98 -8.21 10.30
CA ASP A 165 17.86 -7.97 11.75
C ASP A 165 17.04 -6.71 12.05
N ARG A 166 17.33 -5.60 11.37
CA ARG A 166 16.57 -4.35 11.54
C ARG A 166 15.12 -4.47 11.07
N ILE A 167 14.87 -5.22 10.00
CA ILE A 167 13.49 -5.44 9.54
C ILE A 167 12.74 -6.24 10.60
N VAL A 168 13.34 -7.32 11.12
CA VAL A 168 12.76 -8.18 12.15
C VAL A 168 12.49 -7.40 13.44
N GLU A 169 13.47 -6.65 13.95
CA GLU A 169 13.28 -5.76 15.13
C GLU A 169 12.08 -4.82 14.95
N ASN A 170 11.91 -4.27 13.75
CA ASN A 170 10.78 -3.39 13.48
C ASN A 170 9.44 -4.14 13.36
N LEU A 171 9.45 -5.40 12.91
CA LEU A 171 8.26 -6.24 12.81
C LEU A 171 7.73 -6.65 14.19
N GLU A 172 8.62 -6.84 15.18
CA GLU A 172 8.24 -7.18 16.57
C GLU A 172 7.30 -6.13 17.20
N GLN A 173 7.29 -4.89 16.71
CA GLN A 173 6.35 -3.84 17.14
C GLN A 173 4.87 -4.21 16.95
N PHE A 174 4.59 -5.19 16.08
CA PHE A 174 3.23 -5.65 15.77
C PHE A 174 2.82 -6.91 16.55
N LYS A 175 3.62 -7.33 17.54
CA LYS A 175 3.35 -8.52 18.39
C LYS A 175 3.18 -9.81 17.57
N GLY A 176 3.96 -9.94 16.50
CA GLY A 176 4.08 -11.14 15.68
C GLY A 176 5.03 -12.15 16.30
#